data_AF-A0A1I7FMH4-F1
#
_entry.id   AF-A0A1I7FMH4-F1
#
_cell.length_a   1.000
_cell.length_b   1.000
_cell.length_c   1.000
_cell.angle_alpha   90.00
_cell.angle_beta   90.00
_cell.angle_gamma   90.00
#
_symmetry.space_group_name_H-M   'P 1'
#
loop_
_entity.id
_entity.type
_entity.pdbx_description
1 polymer ?
#
loop_
_entity_poly.entity_id
_entity_poly.type
_entity_poly.pdbx_seq_one_letter_code
_entity_poly.pdbx_strand_id
1 'polypeptide(L)'
;MANPLRIEGPDPPAVDCKDVSRWLVAAFQALPDTPIFSARAGVGTPLSLNAAPGTYDWVNFSADVLGVDSEERIALLTWARAKARRRIKRHRRLRLLKEVPGGTISDHCREFGIWRRTFDRRWKRACERLADAWNARDTGRSE
;
A
#
# COMPACT_ATOMS: atom_id res chain seq x y z
N MET A 1 11.87 14.90 -13.26
CA MET A 1 12.57 13.60 -13.31
C MET A 1 11.56 12.50 -13.01
N ALA A 2 11.33 11.57 -13.93
CA ALA A 2 10.39 10.46 -13.73
C ALA A 2 10.91 9.53 -12.62
N ASN A 3 10.05 9.17 -11.67
CA ASN A 3 10.40 8.25 -10.59
C ASN A 3 10.59 6.84 -11.20
N PRO A 4 11.80 6.25 -11.17
CA PRO A 4 12.09 4.95 -11.78
C PRO A 4 11.35 3.77 -11.12
N LEU A 5 10.55 4.03 -10.09
CA LEU A 5 9.70 3.07 -9.38
C LEU A 5 8.21 3.21 -9.71
N ARG A 6 7.83 4.16 -10.58
CA ARG A 6 6.45 4.28 -11.05
C ARG A 6 6.13 3.03 -11.89
N ILE A 7 5.06 2.33 -11.54
CA ILE A 7 4.56 1.22 -12.36
C ILE A 7 3.97 1.87 -13.61
N GLU A 8 4.68 1.76 -14.74
CA GLU A 8 4.18 2.19 -16.05
C GLU A 8 3.49 1.00 -16.74
N GLY A 9 2.29 1.23 -17.26
CA GLY A 9 1.48 0.25 -17.97
C GLY A 9 0.00 0.67 -18.00
N PRO A 10 -0.80 0.22 -18.99
CA PRO A 10 -2.24 0.47 -19.01
C PRO A 10 -2.90 -0.16 -17.77
N ASP A 11 -3.96 0.47 -17.28
CA ASP A 11 -4.71 -0.03 -16.13
C ASP A 11 -5.22 -1.46 -16.42
N PRO A 12 -5.01 -2.42 -15.53
CA PRO A 12 -5.58 -3.75 -15.70
C PRO A 12 -7.12 -3.66 -15.66
N PRO A 13 -7.85 -4.40 -16.52
CA PRO A 13 -9.32 -4.33 -16.61
C PRO A 13 -10.03 -4.77 -15.32
N ALA A 14 -9.33 -5.51 -14.45
CA ALA A 14 -9.74 -5.79 -13.09
C ALA A 14 -8.48 -5.80 -12.22
N VAL A 15 -8.56 -5.16 -11.05
CA VAL A 15 -7.49 -5.17 -10.06
C VAL A 15 -7.73 -6.36 -9.12
N ASP A 16 -6.68 -7.15 -8.86
CA ASP A 16 -6.72 -8.19 -7.84
C ASP A 16 -5.85 -7.81 -6.62
N CYS A 17 -5.88 -8.63 -5.57
CA CYS A 17 -5.01 -8.38 -4.41
C CYS A 17 -3.51 -8.38 -4.77
N LYS A 18 -3.07 -9.18 -5.75
CA LYS A 18 -1.67 -9.20 -6.16
C LYS A 18 -1.26 -7.84 -6.71
N ASP A 19 -2.12 -7.19 -7.47
CA ASP A 19 -1.92 -5.83 -7.96
C ASP A 19 -1.91 -4.83 -6.81
N VAL A 20 -2.96 -4.75 -5.98
CA VAL A 20 -2.99 -3.84 -4.81
C VAL A 20 -1.71 -3.97 -3.97
N SER A 21 -1.31 -5.21 -3.70
CA SER A 21 -0.11 -5.52 -2.93
C SER A 21 1.18 -5.04 -3.61
N ARG A 22 1.27 -5.15 -4.94
CA ARG A 22 2.41 -4.68 -5.74
C ARG A 22 2.52 -3.17 -5.69
N TRP A 23 1.40 -2.47 -5.87
CA TRP A 23 1.34 -1.00 -5.89
C TRP A 23 1.64 -0.40 -4.51
N LEU A 24 1.09 -0.95 -3.43
CA LEU A 24 1.39 -0.51 -2.06
C LEU A 24 2.88 -0.72 -1.71
N VAL A 25 3.47 -1.84 -2.10
CA VAL A 25 4.91 -2.05 -1.89
C VAL A 25 5.74 -1.05 -2.69
N ALA A 26 5.35 -0.76 -3.95
CA ALA A 26 6.04 0.26 -4.75
C ALA A 26 5.95 1.66 -4.11
N ALA A 27 4.81 2.01 -3.51
CA ALA A 27 4.61 3.28 -2.80
C ALA A 27 5.63 3.46 -1.67
N PHE A 28 5.77 2.45 -0.81
CA PHE A 28 6.76 2.48 0.28
C PHE A 28 8.21 2.32 -0.20
N GLN A 29 8.44 1.79 -1.41
CA GLN A 29 9.77 1.81 -2.02
C GLN A 29 10.15 3.21 -2.53
N ALA A 30 9.18 3.97 -3.07
CA ALA A 30 9.36 5.34 -3.51
C ALA A 30 9.50 6.33 -2.35
N LEU A 31 8.80 6.07 -1.23
CA LEU A 31 8.83 6.90 -0.02
C LEU A 31 9.21 6.08 1.23
N PRO A 32 10.50 5.72 1.38
CA PRO A 32 10.95 4.85 2.48
C PRO A 32 10.73 5.46 3.88
N ASP A 33 10.74 6.78 3.99
CA ASP A 33 10.64 7.50 5.28
C ASP A 33 9.21 7.93 5.64
N THR A 34 8.24 7.74 4.74
CA THR A 34 6.85 8.17 4.96
C THR A 34 6.17 7.29 6.01
N PRO A 35 5.59 7.84 7.09
CA PRO A 35 4.91 7.05 8.13
C PRO A 35 3.75 6.20 7.58
N ILE A 36 3.46 5.05 8.21
CA ILE A 36 2.30 4.21 7.86
C ILE A 36 0.97 4.97 8.08
N PHE A 37 0.96 5.89 9.04
CA PHE A 37 -0.22 6.67 9.42
C PHE A 37 -0.37 8.01 8.69
N SER A 38 0.49 8.32 7.71
CA SER A 38 0.42 9.61 7.01
C SER A 38 -0.69 9.63 5.97
N ALA A 39 -1.93 9.38 6.38
CA ALA A 39 -3.06 10.01 5.71
C ALA A 39 -2.99 11.49 6.11
N ARG A 40 -2.19 12.30 5.42
CA ARG A 40 -2.31 13.75 5.60
C ARG A 40 -3.70 14.12 5.08
N ALA A 41 -4.62 14.44 6.00
CA ALA A 41 -5.79 15.23 5.69
C ALA A 41 -5.28 16.59 5.19
N GLY A 42 -5.09 16.70 3.89
CA GLY A 42 -4.34 17.78 3.27
C GLY A 42 -4.86 18.06 1.88
N VAL A 43 -5.95 18.83 1.86
CA VAL A 43 -6.39 19.73 0.78
C VAL A 43 -6.65 19.07 -0.58
N GLY A 44 -7.93 19.10 -0.96
CA GLY A 44 -8.48 18.53 -2.18
C GLY A 44 -7.56 18.62 -3.39
N THR A 45 -7.10 17.46 -3.84
CA THR A 45 -6.91 17.25 -5.27
C THR A 45 -8.02 16.28 -5.66
N PRO A 46 -8.99 16.69 -6.50
CA PRO A 46 -9.95 15.76 -7.06
C PRO A 46 -9.15 14.63 -7.71
N LEU A 47 -9.50 13.38 -7.39
CA LEU A 47 -9.08 12.26 -8.23
C LEU A 47 -9.47 12.65 -9.66
N SER A 48 -8.48 12.91 -10.52
CA SER A 48 -8.76 12.87 -11.95
C SER A 48 -9.19 11.45 -12.21
N LEU A 49 -10.47 11.34 -12.52
CA LEU A 49 -11.19 10.12 -12.78
C LEU A 49 -10.58 9.32 -13.96
N ASN A 50 -9.67 9.94 -14.72
CA ASN A 50 -8.90 9.36 -15.84
C ASN A 50 -7.39 9.24 -15.56
N ALA A 51 -6.92 9.59 -14.36
CA ALA A 51 -5.53 9.39 -13.98
C ALA A 51 -5.44 8.11 -13.15
N ALA A 52 -4.68 7.13 -13.65
CA ALA A 52 -4.28 5.96 -12.87
C ALA A 52 -3.87 6.40 -11.47
N PRO A 53 -4.32 5.72 -10.40
CA PRO A 53 -3.90 6.00 -9.04
C PRO A 53 -2.41 6.26 -9.05
N GLY A 54 -1.99 7.47 -8.74
CA GLY A 54 -0.59 7.70 -8.41
C GLY A 54 -0.20 6.65 -7.39
N THR A 55 1.03 6.17 -7.38
CA THR A 55 1.46 5.11 -6.45
C THR A 55 1.10 5.43 -4.97
N TYR A 56 0.83 6.69 -4.65
CA TYR A 56 0.35 7.22 -3.36
C TYR A 56 -1.16 7.11 -3.10
N ASP A 57 -1.98 6.97 -4.13
CA ASP A 57 -3.44 6.93 -4.03
C ASP A 57 -3.92 5.65 -3.37
N TRP A 58 -3.18 4.54 -3.47
CA TRP A 58 -3.50 3.30 -2.76
C TRP A 58 -3.41 3.42 -1.23
N VAL A 59 -2.52 4.28 -0.71
CA VAL A 59 -2.39 4.52 0.75
C VAL A 59 -3.57 5.34 1.27
N ASN A 60 -4.00 6.35 0.49
CA ASN A 60 -5.18 7.16 0.82
C ASN A 60 -6.48 6.37 0.63
N PHE A 61 -6.62 5.68 -0.50
CA PHE A 61 -7.76 4.81 -0.78
C PHE A 61 -7.93 3.72 0.28
N SER A 62 -6.84 3.21 0.85
CA SER A 62 -6.92 2.28 1.98
C SER A 62 -7.59 2.87 3.22
N ALA A 63 -7.42 4.17 3.48
CA ALA A 63 -8.10 4.86 4.57
C ALA A 63 -9.60 5.00 4.31
N ASP A 64 -9.99 5.30 3.06
CA ASP A 64 -11.39 5.43 2.68
C ASP A 64 -12.16 4.11 2.78
N VAL A 65 -11.56 3.00 2.32
CA VAL A 65 -12.24 1.70 2.24
C VAL A 65 -12.21 0.95 3.57
N LEU A 66 -11.07 0.99 4.28
CA LEU A 66 -10.86 0.19 5.48
C LEU A 66 -11.03 1.00 6.77
N GLY A 67 -11.07 2.33 6.71
CA GLY A 67 -10.98 3.22 7.86
C GLY A 67 -9.54 3.54 8.24
N VAL A 68 -9.28 4.79 8.63
CA VAL A 68 -7.93 5.33 8.92
C VAL A 68 -7.17 4.49 9.95
N ASP A 69 -7.84 4.11 11.03
CA ASP A 69 -7.24 3.44 12.20
C ASP A 69 -7.63 1.96 12.32
N SER A 70 -8.18 1.36 11.27
CA SER A 70 -8.60 -0.04 11.36
C SER A 70 -7.41 -0.99 11.45
N GLU A 71 -7.57 -2.05 12.24
CA GLU A 71 -6.54 -3.08 12.38
C GLU A 71 -6.16 -3.74 11.05
N GLU A 72 -7.12 -3.84 10.12
CA GLU A 72 -6.90 -4.39 8.77
C GLU A 72 -6.01 -3.47 7.93
N ARG A 73 -6.24 -2.15 7.99
CA ARG A 73 -5.38 -1.15 7.32
C ARG A 73 -3.99 -1.12 7.91
N ILE A 74 -3.87 -1.11 9.24
CA ILE A 74 -2.57 -1.14 9.94
C ILE A 74 -1.79 -2.39 9.56
N ALA A 75 -2.43 -3.56 9.55
CA ALA A 75 -1.79 -4.81 9.13
C ALA A 75 -1.31 -4.75 7.67
N LEU A 76 -2.15 -4.24 6.76
CA LEU A 76 -1.81 -4.09 5.35
C LEU A 76 -0.60 -3.18 5.11
N LEU A 77 -0.61 -1.99 5.68
CA LEU A 77 0.46 -1.01 5.48
C LEU A 77 1.76 -1.44 6.17
N THR A 78 1.66 -2.08 7.34
CA THR A 78 2.81 -2.70 8.02
C THR A 78 3.44 -3.80 7.17
N TRP A 79 2.62 -4.67 6.57
CA TRP A 79 3.08 -5.70 5.64
C TRP A 79 3.79 -5.09 4.43
N ALA A 80 3.17 -4.08 3.79
CA ALA A 80 3.69 -3.45 2.59
C ALA A 80 5.04 -2.77 2.86
N ARG A 81 5.17 -2.05 3.98
CA ARG A 81 6.43 -1.43 4.42
C ARG A 81 7.53 -2.47 4.67
N ALA A 82 7.21 -3.55 5.38
CA ALA A 82 8.18 -4.62 5.65
C ALA A 82 8.68 -5.28 4.35
N LYS A 83 7.80 -5.45 3.36
CA LYS A 83 8.16 -5.95 2.03
C LYS A 83 9.01 -4.95 1.25
N ALA A 84 8.63 -3.68 1.24
CA ALA A 84 9.39 -2.60 0.59
C ALA A 84 10.81 -2.52 1.13
N ARG A 85 10.98 -2.50 2.47
CA ARG A 85 12.28 -2.53 3.14
C ARG A 85 13.14 -3.72 2.71
N ARG A 86 12.55 -4.93 2.67
CA ARG A 86 13.26 -6.14 2.22
C ARG A 86 13.72 -6.01 0.76
N ARG A 87 12.92 -5.38 -0.11
CA ARG A 87 13.28 -5.13 -1.52
C ARG A 87 14.38 -4.07 -1.64
N ILE A 88 14.28 -2.96 -0.92
CA ILE A 88 15.30 -1.89 -0.89
C ILE A 88 16.66 -2.46 -0.46
N LYS A 89 16.71 -3.23 0.63
CA LYS A 89 17.94 -3.87 1.13
C LYS A 89 18.59 -4.82 0.11
N ARG A 90 17.79 -5.48 -0.73
CA ARG A 90 18.26 -6.40 -1.78
C ARG A 90 18.65 -5.68 -3.08
N HIS A 91 18.18 -4.46 -3.28
CA HIS A 91 18.38 -3.73 -4.52
C HIS A 91 19.79 -3.11 -4.56
N ARG A 92 20.59 -3.47 -5.57
CA ARG A 92 22.02 -3.06 -5.67
C ARG A 92 22.25 -1.55 -5.54
N ARG A 93 21.34 -0.73 -6.09
CA ARG A 93 21.44 0.75 -6.04
C ARG A 93 20.83 1.37 -4.77
N LEU A 94 19.83 0.73 -4.16
CA LEU A 94 19.09 1.30 -3.02
C LEU A 94 19.58 0.78 -1.67
N ARG A 95 20.41 -0.28 -1.64
CA ARG A 95 21.06 -0.79 -0.41
C ARG A 95 21.97 0.24 0.28
N LEU A 96 22.32 1.32 -0.41
CA LEU A 96 23.10 2.45 0.13
C LEU A 96 22.28 3.31 1.10
N LEU A 97 20.94 3.19 1.07
CA LEU A 97 20.07 3.71 2.13
C LEU A 97 20.33 2.87 3.39
N LYS A 98 21.26 3.34 4.23
CA LYS A 98 21.74 2.62 5.43
C LYS A 98 20.63 2.31 6.42
N GLU A 99 19.61 3.16 6.49
CA GLU A 99 18.45 2.94 7.34
C GLU A 99 17.16 3.16 6.55
N VAL A 100 16.39 2.08 6.41
CA VAL A 100 14.98 2.18 6.01
C VAL A 100 14.17 2.01 7.29
N PRO A 101 13.50 3.08 7.78
CA PRO A 101 12.75 3.04 9.01
C PRO A 101 11.59 2.05 8.93
N GLY A 102 11.28 1.38 10.05
CA GLY A 102 10.22 0.38 10.16
C GLY A 102 10.72 -1.01 10.60
N GLY A 103 9.99 -1.61 11.53
CA GLY A 103 10.26 -2.94 12.09
C GLY A 103 9.95 -4.09 11.12
N THR A 104 10.21 -5.31 11.55
CA THR A 104 9.72 -6.51 10.86
C THR A 104 8.28 -6.80 11.27
N ILE A 105 7.57 -7.59 10.47
CA ILE A 105 6.23 -8.06 10.85
C ILE A 105 6.29 -8.88 12.16
N SER A 106 7.38 -9.59 12.42
CA SER A 106 7.56 -10.33 13.67
C SER A 106 7.68 -9.40 14.88
N ASP A 107 8.36 -8.26 14.73
CA ASP A 107 8.46 -7.26 15.78
C ASP A 107 7.09 -6.66 16.09
N HIS A 108 6.34 -6.29 15.05
CA HIS A 108 4.95 -5.82 15.19
C HIS A 108 4.04 -6.88 15.85
N CYS A 109 4.12 -8.14 15.43
CA CYS A 109 3.35 -9.22 16.06
C CYS A 109 3.68 -9.37 17.55
N ARG A 110 4.97 -9.25 17.92
CA ARG A 110 5.42 -9.33 19.31
C ARG A 110 4.95 -8.12 20.13
N GLU A 111 5.13 -6.92 19.60
CA GLU A 111 4.77 -5.65 20.26
C GLU A 111 3.27 -5.57 20.58
N PHE A 112 2.43 -6.00 19.65
CA PHE A 112 0.97 -5.93 19.78
C PHE A 112 0.32 -7.24 20.26
N GLY A 113 1.11 -8.28 20.59
CA GLY A 113 0.59 -9.57 21.05
C GLY A 113 -0.25 -10.31 20.00
N ILE A 114 -0.02 -10.07 18.71
CA ILE A 114 -0.81 -10.62 17.60
C ILE A 114 -0.12 -11.89 17.05
N TRP A 115 -0.88 -12.97 16.89
CA TRP A 115 -0.37 -14.16 16.20
C TRP A 115 -0.06 -13.87 14.73
N ARG A 116 1.08 -14.38 14.24
CA ARG A 116 1.50 -14.17 12.85
C ARG A 116 0.44 -14.59 11.82
N ARG A 117 -0.25 -15.70 12.06
CA ARG A 117 -1.35 -16.19 11.22
C ARG A 117 -2.52 -15.21 11.17
N THR A 118 -2.86 -14.58 12.30
CA THR A 118 -3.91 -13.56 12.38
C THR A 118 -3.53 -12.32 11.61
N PHE A 119 -2.29 -11.84 11.77
CA PHE A 119 -1.76 -10.75 10.96
C PHE A 119 -1.83 -11.07 9.46
N ASP A 120 -1.38 -12.27 9.06
CA ASP A 120 -1.35 -12.67 7.65
C ASP A 120 -2.75 -12.77 7.03
N ARG A 121 -3.75 -13.19 7.81
CA ARG A 121 -5.15 -13.18 7.39
C ARG A 121 -5.70 -11.76 7.27
N ARG A 122 -5.39 -10.87 8.23
CA ARG A 122 -5.86 -9.48 8.23
C ARG A 122 -5.39 -8.71 7.00
N TRP A 123 -4.10 -8.73 6.67
CA TRP A 123 -3.61 -7.97 5.52
C TRP A 123 -4.12 -8.51 4.19
N LYS A 124 -4.26 -9.85 4.05
CA LYS A 124 -4.81 -10.46 2.82
C LYS A 124 -6.26 -10.05 2.60
N ARG A 125 -7.09 -10.14 3.65
CA ARG A 125 -8.48 -9.70 3.59
C ARG A 125 -8.60 -8.22 3.26
N ALA A 126 -7.77 -7.37 3.87
CA ALA A 126 -7.74 -5.95 3.54
C ALA A 126 -7.40 -5.71 2.07
N CYS A 127 -6.43 -6.46 1.55
CA CYS A 127 -5.98 -6.37 0.17
C CYS A 127 -7.07 -6.79 -0.83
N GLU A 128 -7.80 -7.88 -0.55
CA GLU A 128 -8.97 -8.32 -1.33
C GLU A 128 -10.08 -7.26 -1.29
N ARG A 129 -10.41 -6.72 -0.11
CA ARG A 129 -11.42 -5.66 0.03
C ARG A 129 -11.08 -4.40 -0.77
N LEU A 130 -9.81 -4.04 -0.88
CA LEU A 130 -9.39 -2.90 -1.70
C LEU A 130 -9.53 -3.18 -3.19
N ALA A 131 -9.20 -4.39 -3.64
CA ALA A 131 -9.40 -4.81 -5.01
C ALA A 131 -10.90 -4.79 -5.38
N ASP A 132 -11.75 -5.36 -4.53
CA ASP A 132 -13.20 -5.37 -4.71
C ASP A 132 -13.78 -3.96 -4.76
N ALA A 133 -13.38 -3.08 -3.82
CA ALA A 133 -13.83 -1.70 -3.78
C ALA A 133 -13.36 -0.89 -5.00
N TRP A 134 -12.17 -1.19 -5.54
CA TRP A 134 -11.68 -0.56 -6.75
C TRP A 134 -12.51 -0.98 -7.98
N ASN A 135 -12.70 -2.28 -8.15
CA ASN A 135 -13.45 -2.82 -9.29
C ASN A 135 -14.92 -2.38 -9.28
N ALA A 136 -15.55 -2.29 -8.09
CA ALA A 136 -16.91 -1.81 -7.95
C ALA A 136 -17.08 -0.33 -8.39
N ARG A 137 -16.05 0.51 -8.25
CA ARG A 137 -16.08 1.90 -8.74
C ARG A 137 -16.10 1.97 -10.27
N ASP A 138 -15.45 1.03 -10.94
CA ASP A 138 -15.39 0.97 -12.40
C ASP A 138 -16.69 0.42 -13.01
N THR A 139 -17.39 -0.46 -12.27
CA THR A 139 -18.69 -1.00 -12.74
C THR A 139 -19.81 0.05 -12.72
N GLY A 140 -19.71 1.09 -11.87
CA GLY A 140 -20.70 2.18 -11.77
C GLY A 140 -20.58 3.29 -12.82
N ARG A 141 -19.76 3.09 -13.86
CA ARG A 141 -19.47 4.08 -14.91
C ARG A 141 -20.09 3.80 -16.28
N SER A 142 -20.86 2.72 -16.38
CA SER A 142 -21.44 2.22 -17.63
C SER A 142 -22.94 2.51 -17.77
N GLU A 143 -23.48 3.47 -17.02
CA GLU A 143 -24.87 3.97 -17.18
C GLU A 143 -24.90 5.42 -17.65
#